data_AF-A0A1I3L9V3-F1
#
_entry.id   AF-A0A1I3L9V3-F1
#
_cell.length_a   1.000
_cell.length_b   1.000
_cell.length_c   1.000
_cell.angle_alpha   90.00
_cell.angle_beta   90.00
_cell.angle_gamma   90.00
#
_symmetry.space_group_name_H-M   'P 1'
#
loop_
_entity.id
_entity.type
_entity.pdbx_description
1 polymer ?
#
loop_
_entity_poly.entity_id
_entity_poly.type
_entity_poly.pdbx_seq_one_letter_code
_entity_poly.pdbx_strand_id
1 'polypeptide(L)'
;MRRISSGLVPALLPPWLLQPWLAALALLLLFGAPARAEDRAIPFDPPRLAQSPEPLCYCWTDGRKIAEGATACIRTTQGRRLAACGRVINMMSWEVTENPCPES
;
A
#
# COMPACT_ATOMS: atom_id res chain seq x y z
N MET A 1 8.39 88.74 33.85
CA MET A 1 8.58 87.56 34.72
C MET A 1 7.72 86.41 34.20
N ARG A 2 8.31 85.21 34.07
CA ARG A 2 7.72 83.83 34.15
C ARG A 2 6.54 83.46 33.23
N ARG A 3 6.43 82.25 32.66
CA ARG A 3 7.30 81.07 32.49
C ARG A 3 6.56 80.18 31.46
N ILE A 4 7.29 79.62 30.50
CA ILE A 4 6.78 78.82 29.37
C ILE A 4 6.59 77.34 29.80
N SER A 5 5.49 76.74 29.29
CA SER A 5 5.27 75.37 28.79
C SER A 5 5.72 74.11 29.55
N SER A 6 4.91 73.06 29.34
CA SER A 6 5.30 71.68 28.99
C SER A 6 4.87 70.63 30.02
N GLY A 7 4.00 69.70 29.59
CA GLY A 7 3.64 68.55 30.40
C GLY A 7 2.63 67.62 29.74
N LEU A 8 2.97 67.02 28.59
CA LEU A 8 2.38 65.75 28.19
C LEU A 8 3.45 64.92 27.47
N VAL A 9 4.17 64.09 28.23
CA VAL A 9 5.01 63.02 27.70
C VAL A 9 4.28 61.72 27.98
N PRO A 10 4.05 60.84 26.98
CA PRO A 10 3.40 59.56 27.23
C PRO A 10 4.34 58.73 28.10
N ALA A 11 3.79 58.18 29.19
CA ALA A 11 4.53 57.35 30.13
C ALA A 11 5.19 56.17 29.40
N LEU A 12 6.52 56.24 29.27
CA LEU A 12 7.36 55.10 28.94
C LEU A 12 7.13 54.04 30.03
N LEU A 13 6.48 52.94 29.65
CA LEU A 13 6.29 51.78 30.52
C LEU A 13 7.66 51.30 31.04
N PRO A 14 7.79 51.05 32.35
CA PRO A 14 9.08 50.74 32.93
C PRO A 14 9.57 49.34 32.52
N PRO A 15 10.89 49.13 32.38
CA PRO A 15 11.48 47.94 31.75
C PRO A 15 11.18 46.63 32.48
N TRP A 16 10.83 46.67 33.77
CA TRP A 16 10.49 45.48 34.56
C TRP A 16 9.12 44.87 34.23
N LEU A 17 8.23 45.60 33.54
CA LEU A 17 6.94 45.08 33.06
C LEU A 17 7.06 44.30 31.74
N LEU A 18 8.12 44.54 30.96
CA LEU A 18 8.35 43.89 29.64
C LEU A 18 9.11 42.56 29.75
N GLN A 19 9.87 42.40 30.84
CA GLN A 19 10.68 41.21 31.13
C GLN A 19 9.91 39.87 31.12
N PRO A 20 8.72 39.73 31.77
CA PRO A 20 8.02 38.45 31.78
C PRO A 20 7.46 38.06 30.41
N TRP A 21 7.15 39.04 29.55
CA TRP A 21 6.56 38.79 28.24
C TRP A 21 7.63 38.36 27.23
N LEU A 22 8.82 38.95 27.31
CA LEU A 22 9.99 38.51 26.55
C LEU A 22 10.39 37.08 26.95
N ALA A 23 10.35 36.76 28.25
CA ALA A 23 10.62 35.41 28.73
C ALA A 23 9.58 34.40 28.22
N ALA A 24 8.29 34.75 28.25
CA ALA A 24 7.22 33.88 27.74
C ALA A 24 7.31 33.65 26.22
N LEU A 25 7.64 34.69 25.43
CA LEU A 25 7.85 34.56 23.99
C LEU A 25 9.07 33.70 23.67
N ALA A 26 10.18 33.87 24.40
CA ALA A 26 11.35 33.03 24.25
C ALA A 26 11.04 31.56 24.57
N LEU A 27 10.25 31.31 25.62
CA LEU A 27 9.81 29.97 25.99
C LEU A 27 8.94 29.34 24.90
N LEU A 28 7.97 30.08 24.37
CA LEU A 28 7.11 29.61 23.28
C LEU A 28 7.90 29.28 22.00
N LEU A 29 8.94 30.06 21.69
CA LEU A 29 9.83 29.78 20.55
C LEU A 29 10.70 28.54 20.78
N LEU A 30 11.12 28.26 22.01
CA LEU A 30 11.95 27.09 22.34
C LEU A 30 11.14 25.78 22.38
N PHE A 31 9.89 25.81 22.85
CA PHE A 31 9.05 24.61 22.99
C PHE A 31 8.06 24.39 21.85
N GLY A 32 7.92 25.35 20.92
CA GLY A 32 6.96 25.28 19.80
C GLY A 32 7.43 24.52 18.57
N ALA A 33 8.61 23.89 18.59
CA ALA A 33 9.13 23.17 17.43
C ALA A 33 8.25 21.95 17.10
N PRO A 34 7.63 21.87 15.91
CA PRO A 34 6.87 20.68 15.52
C PRO A 34 7.85 19.52 15.30
N ALA A 35 7.64 18.41 16.02
CA ALA A 35 8.33 17.16 15.74
C ALA A 35 7.97 16.70 14.32
N ARG A 36 8.93 16.77 13.39
CA ARG A 36 8.79 16.19 12.06
C ARG A 36 9.14 14.71 12.15
N ALA A 37 8.13 13.87 12.27
CA ALA A 37 8.25 12.45 12.00
C ALA A 37 8.37 12.26 10.48
N GLU A 38 9.56 12.52 9.94
CA GLU A 38 9.89 12.28 8.54
C GLU A 38 10.64 10.96 8.45
N ASP A 39 9.89 9.86 8.51
CA ASP A 39 10.39 8.56 8.09
C ASP A 39 9.62 8.13 6.85
N ARG A 40 10.17 8.45 5.68
CA ARG A 40 9.64 7.94 4.41
C ARG A 40 10.00 6.46 4.33
N ALA A 41 8.99 5.60 4.36
CA ALA A 41 9.19 4.17 4.14
C ALA A 41 9.79 3.93 2.73
N ILE A 42 11.04 3.46 2.70
CA ILE A 42 11.69 2.95 1.50
C ILE A 42 11.37 1.44 1.42
N PRO A 43 10.70 0.96 0.35
CA PRO A 43 10.51 -0.47 0.15
C PRO A 43 11.87 -1.17 0.06
N PHE A 44 12.07 -2.18 0.91
CA PHE A 44 13.32 -2.96 0.97
C PHE A 44 13.44 -3.97 -0.18
N ASP A 45 12.31 -4.47 -0.68
CA ASP A 45 12.30 -5.48 -1.73
C ASP A 45 12.34 -4.87 -3.14
N PRO A 46 13.22 -5.36 -4.03
CA PRO A 46 13.16 -4.99 -5.44
C PRO A 46 11.81 -5.41 -6.03
N PRO A 47 11.27 -4.67 -7.02
CA PRO A 47 10.03 -5.04 -7.68
C PRO A 47 10.20 -6.44 -8.27
N ARG A 48 9.40 -7.41 -7.79
CA ARG A 48 9.34 -8.72 -8.43
C ARG A 48 8.99 -8.47 -9.89
N LEU A 49 9.92 -8.85 -10.77
CA LEU A 49 9.61 -9.01 -12.19
C LEU A 49 8.41 -9.94 -12.24
N ALA A 50 7.28 -9.45 -12.76
CA ALA A 50 6.08 -10.25 -12.93
C ALA A 50 6.49 -11.51 -13.69
N GLN A 51 6.51 -12.64 -13.00
CA GLN A 51 6.68 -13.93 -13.65
C GLN A 51 5.61 -14.00 -14.74
N SER A 52 6.02 -14.41 -15.95
CA SER A 52 5.15 -14.57 -17.13
C SER A 52 3.74 -14.97 -16.70
N PRO A 53 2.64 -14.39 -17.23
CA PRO A 53 1.30 -14.61 -16.72
C PRO A 53 0.99 -16.11 -16.67
N GLU A 54 1.24 -16.74 -15.53
CA GLU A 54 0.80 -18.10 -15.31
C GLU A 54 -0.71 -18.03 -15.40
N PRO A 55 -1.37 -18.93 -16.15
CA PRO A 55 -2.83 -18.92 -16.22
C PRO A 55 -3.34 -18.95 -14.79
N LEU A 56 -4.08 -17.92 -14.38
CA LEU A 56 -4.53 -17.76 -12.99
C LEU A 56 -5.44 -18.93 -12.56
N CYS A 57 -6.18 -19.49 -13.54
CA CYS A 57 -7.03 -20.66 -13.39
C CYS A 57 -6.55 -21.75 -14.35
N TYR A 58 -6.00 -22.84 -13.81
CA TYR A 58 -5.45 -23.94 -14.60
C TYR A 58 -5.68 -25.28 -13.93
N CYS A 59 -5.66 -26.32 -14.76
CA CYS A 59 -5.63 -27.70 -14.34
C CYS A 59 -4.25 -28.29 -14.66
N TRP A 60 -3.81 -29.26 -13.86
CA TRP A 60 -2.53 -29.92 -14.06
C TRP A 60 -2.73 -31.31 -14.64
N THR A 61 -1.97 -31.64 -15.69
CA THR A 61 -1.90 -33.01 -16.23
C THR A 61 -0.56 -33.24 -16.90
N ASP A 62 0.03 -34.43 -16.70
CA ASP A 62 1.25 -34.86 -17.37
C ASP A 62 2.38 -33.80 -17.35
N GLY A 63 2.52 -33.06 -16.24
CA GLY A 63 3.55 -32.01 -16.07
C GLY A 63 3.25 -30.67 -16.75
N ARG A 64 2.03 -30.47 -17.26
CA ARG A 64 1.62 -29.26 -17.99
C ARG A 64 0.47 -28.55 -17.29
N LYS A 65 0.50 -27.20 -17.34
CA LYS A 65 -0.63 -26.33 -17.00
C LYS A 65 -1.56 -26.23 -18.21
N ILE A 66 -2.83 -26.53 -18.01
CA ILE A 66 -3.88 -26.41 -19.02
C ILE A 66 -4.81 -25.28 -18.58
N ALA A 67 -5.03 -24.30 -19.45
CA ALA A 67 -5.89 -23.17 -19.16
C ALA A 67 -7.35 -23.62 -18.96
N GLU A 68 -8.10 -22.87 -18.16
CA GLU A 68 -9.55 -23.00 -18.07
C GLU A 68 -10.22 -22.96 -19.45
N GLY A 69 -11.21 -23.82 -19.67
CA GLY A 69 -11.92 -23.96 -20.94
C GLY A 69 -11.20 -24.84 -21.98
N ALA A 70 -9.92 -25.16 -21.79
CA ALA A 70 -9.22 -26.08 -22.66
C ALA A 70 -9.50 -27.54 -22.29
N THR A 71 -9.41 -28.44 -23.28
CA THR A 71 -9.55 -29.89 -23.09
C THR A 71 -8.21 -30.58 -23.17
N ALA A 72 -8.00 -31.59 -22.33
CA ALA A 72 -6.82 -32.44 -22.37
C ALA A 72 -7.18 -33.91 -22.11
N CYS A 73 -6.33 -34.79 -22.61
CA CYS A 73 -6.38 -36.20 -22.29
C CYS A 73 -5.73 -36.45 -20.94
N ILE A 74 -6.50 -36.98 -19.99
CA ILE A 74 -6.05 -37.24 -18.63
C ILE A 74 -6.21 -38.73 -18.27
N ARG A 75 -5.50 -39.17 -17.23
CA ARG A 75 -5.65 -40.52 -16.67
C ARG A 75 -6.78 -40.51 -15.64
N THR A 76 -7.76 -41.39 -15.83
CA THR A 76 -8.87 -41.60 -14.90
C THR A 76 -8.94 -43.06 -14.47
N THR A 77 -9.82 -43.40 -13.52
CA THR A 77 -10.10 -44.80 -13.14
C THR A 77 -10.69 -45.63 -14.28
N GLN A 78 -11.26 -44.98 -15.31
CA GLN A 78 -11.85 -45.63 -16.49
C GLN A 78 -10.88 -45.63 -17.70
N GLY A 79 -9.60 -45.34 -17.47
CA GLY A 79 -8.59 -45.22 -18.53
C GLY A 79 -8.33 -43.77 -18.96
N ARG A 80 -7.66 -43.61 -20.11
CA ARG A 80 -7.39 -42.29 -20.71
C ARG A 80 -8.69 -41.73 -21.31
N ARG A 81 -9.12 -40.57 -20.82
CA ARG A 81 -10.33 -39.89 -21.28
C ARG A 81 -10.06 -38.44 -21.59
N LEU A 82 -10.86 -37.88 -22.48
CA LEU A 82 -10.88 -36.44 -22.71
C LEU A 82 -11.58 -35.77 -21.53
N ALA A 83 -10.99 -34.70 -21.00
CA ALA A 83 -11.57 -33.91 -19.92
C ALA A 83 -11.42 -32.43 -20.21
N ALA A 84 -12.41 -31.64 -19.81
CA ALA A 84 -12.36 -30.19 -19.85
C ALA A 84 -11.76 -29.65 -18.54
N CYS A 85 -10.85 -28.68 -18.65
CA CYS A 85 -10.38 -27.94 -17.49
C CYS A 85 -11.40 -26.87 -17.13
N GLY A 86 -11.96 -26.95 -15.92
CA GLY A 86 -12.99 -26.03 -15.48
C GLY A 86 -13.12 -25.98 -13.97
N ARG A 87 -14.20 -25.35 -13.50
CA ARG A 87 -14.47 -25.19 -12.08
C ARG A 87 -15.45 -26.27 -11.62
N VAL A 88 -14.93 -27.33 -11.01
CA VAL A 88 -15.75 -28.34 -10.33
C VAL A 88 -15.77 -27.98 -8.85
N ILE A 89 -16.95 -27.88 -8.24
CA ILE A 89 -17.12 -27.51 -6.81
C ILE A 89 -16.34 -26.27 -6.38
N ASN A 90 -16.44 -25.19 -7.17
CA ASN A 90 -15.74 -23.92 -6.96
C ASN A 90 -14.20 -23.98 -7.05
N MET A 91 -13.61 -25.13 -7.37
CA MET A 91 -12.17 -25.34 -7.51
C MET A 91 -11.80 -25.73 -8.94
N MET A 92 -10.60 -25.37 -9.40
CA MET A 92 -10.11 -25.84 -10.70
C MET A 92 -9.86 -27.34 -10.66
N SER A 93 -10.54 -28.07 -11.54
CA SER A 93 -10.45 -29.53 -11.63
C SER A 93 -10.85 -29.99 -13.03
N TRP A 94 -10.72 -31.30 -13.23
CA TRP A 94 -11.06 -31.96 -14.48
C TRP A 94 -12.51 -32.38 -14.50
N GLU A 95 -13.26 -31.91 -15.49
CA GLU A 95 -14.58 -32.44 -15.84
C GLU A 95 -14.39 -33.55 -16.89
N VAL A 96 -14.45 -34.80 -16.43
CA VAL A 96 -14.23 -35.98 -17.27
C VAL A 96 -15.41 -36.13 -18.22
N THR A 97 -15.12 -36.14 -19.53
CA THR A 97 -16.14 -36.40 -20.55
C THR A 97 -16.22 -37.90 -20.86
N GLU A 98 -17.34 -38.34 -21.43
CA GLU A 98 -17.50 -39.73 -21.87
C GLU A 98 -16.62 -40.05 -23.09
N ASN A 99 -16.13 -39.04 -23.80
CA ASN A 99 -15.37 -39.21 -25.03
C ASN A 99 -14.00 -39.84 -24.75
N PRO A 100 -13.62 -40.89 -25.49
CA PRO A 100 -12.26 -41.41 -25.45
C PRO A 100 -11.28 -40.37 -26.01
N CYS A 101 -10.01 -40.53 -25.66
CA CYS A 101 -8.96 -39.75 -26.28
C CYS A 101 -8.87 -40.03 -27.78
N PRO A 102 -8.73 -39.00 -28.64
CA PRO A 102 -8.48 -39.22 -30.06
C PRO A 102 -7.18 -40.01 -30.24
N GLU A 103 -7.17 -40.93 -31.20
CA GLU A 103 -5.95 -41.58 -31.65
C GLU A 103 -4.99 -40.53 -32.22
N SER A 104 -3.71 -40.63 -31.83
CA SER A 104 -2.71 -39.60 -32.10
C SER A 104 -2.16 -39.65 -33.52
#